data_AF-A0A4Y8CGZ0-F1
#
_entry.id   AF-A0A4Y8CGZ0-F1
#
_cell.length_a   1.000
_cell.length_b   1.000
_cell.length_c   1.000
_cell.angle_alpha   90.00
_cell.angle_beta   90.00
_cell.angle_gamma   90.00
#
_symmetry.space_group_name_H-M   'P 1'
#
loop_
_entity.id
_entity.type
_entity.pdbx_description
1 polymer ?
#
loop_
_entity_poly.entity_id
_entity_poly.type
_entity_poly.pdbx_seq_one_letter_code
_entity_poly.pdbx_strand_id
1 'polypeptide(L)'
;MYLQNVDNVYDIVWSEFNGEKIKYADVHKQSEYEFSKYNFEVSDVKILNEQFENSYKECKNILEQGLALPAYDYCMLAAHTFNLLDARGAISVAQRQDYMLKIRELSKNCAEIYKKNLNETE
;
A
#
# COMPACT_ATOMS: atom_id res chain seq x y z
N MET A 1 -12.91 20.36 -3.33
CA MET A 1 -12.55 21.33 -4.38
C MET A 1 -13.79 21.75 -5.16
N TYR A 2 -14.28 20.99 -6.14
CA TYR A 2 -15.42 21.41 -6.99
C TYR A 2 -16.70 21.76 -6.21
N LEU A 3 -17.20 20.86 -5.36
CA LEU A 3 -18.44 21.07 -4.59
C LEU A 3 -18.36 22.24 -3.60
N GLN A 4 -17.14 22.58 -3.15
CA GLN A 4 -16.91 23.69 -2.22
C GLN A 4 -16.36 24.94 -2.95
N ASN A 5 -16.27 24.90 -4.28
CA ASN A 5 -15.71 25.95 -5.13
C ASN A 5 -14.34 26.47 -4.65
N VAL A 6 -13.44 25.55 -4.25
CA VAL A 6 -12.04 25.84 -3.91
C VAL A 6 -11.10 25.20 -4.91
N ASP A 7 -10.02 25.91 -5.25
CA ASP A 7 -8.99 25.53 -6.24
C ASP A 7 -7.82 24.75 -5.63
N ASN A 8 -7.74 24.68 -4.30
CA ASN A 8 -6.73 23.95 -3.56
C ASN A 8 -7.36 22.88 -2.67
N VAL A 9 -6.80 21.66 -2.68
CA VAL A 9 -7.28 20.54 -1.85
C VAL A 9 -7.16 20.85 -0.35
N TYR A 10 -6.11 21.59 0.05
CA TYR A 10 -5.85 21.92 1.45
C TYR A 10 -6.87 22.93 2.03
N ASP A 11 -7.60 23.64 1.18
CA ASP A 11 -8.66 24.56 1.59
C ASP A 11 -10.04 23.92 1.71
N ILE A 12 -10.16 22.62 1.39
CA ILE A 12 -11.40 21.88 1.64
C ILE A 12 -11.74 21.94 3.12
N VAL A 13 -12.97 22.33 3.45
CA VAL A 13 -13.53 22.20 4.80
C VAL A 13 -13.88 20.72 5.01
N TRP A 14 -13.21 20.09 5.98
CA TRP A 14 -13.43 18.70 6.36
C TRP A 14 -14.65 18.55 7.26
N SER A 15 -14.78 19.44 8.24
CA SER A 15 -15.93 19.51 9.15
C SER A 15 -16.16 20.95 9.61
N GLU A 16 -17.39 21.23 10.04
CA GLU A 16 -17.78 22.51 10.63
C GLU A 16 -18.62 22.26 11.89
N PHE A 17 -18.35 23.02 12.94
CA PHE A 17 -19.16 23.02 14.17
C PHE A 17 -19.23 24.43 14.75
N ASN A 18 -20.45 24.95 14.96
CA ASN A 18 -20.70 26.31 15.49
C ASN A 18 -19.93 27.43 14.75
N GLY A 19 -19.77 27.30 13.43
CA GLY A 19 -19.03 28.26 12.59
C GLY A 19 -17.52 28.09 12.62
N GLU A 20 -16.96 27.21 13.45
CA GLU A 20 -15.57 26.81 13.43
C GLU A 20 -15.36 25.69 12.40
N LYS A 21 -14.36 25.86 11.53
CA LYS A 21 -14.09 24.96 10.41
C LYS A 21 -12.74 24.30 10.58
N ILE A 22 -12.71 22.98 10.47
CA ILE A 22 -11.48 22.22 10.32
C ILE A 22 -11.27 22.00 8.83
N LYS A 23 -10.10 22.39 8.32
CA LYS A 23 -9.72 22.20 6.92
C LYS A 23 -8.98 20.87 6.73
N TYR A 24 -8.94 20.42 5.48
CA TYR A 24 -8.10 19.32 5.03
C TYR A 24 -6.62 19.58 5.32
N ALA A 25 -6.18 20.84 5.25
CA ALA A 25 -4.84 21.24 5.66
C ALA A 25 -4.54 20.87 7.11
N ASP A 26 -5.46 21.15 8.02
CA ASP A 26 -5.28 20.95 9.46
C ASP A 26 -5.11 19.46 9.80
N VAL A 27 -5.66 18.58 8.96
CA VAL A 27 -5.58 17.12 9.14
C VAL A 27 -4.39 16.50 8.41
N HIS A 28 -4.13 16.92 7.16
CA HIS A 28 -3.24 16.16 6.26
C HIS A 28 -2.03 16.95 5.74
N LYS A 29 -1.95 18.27 5.95
CA LYS A 29 -0.82 19.04 5.38
C LYS A 29 0.52 18.58 5.94
N GLN A 30 0.55 18.26 7.24
CA GLN A 30 1.75 17.75 7.89
C GLN A 30 2.11 16.35 7.38
N SER A 31 1.15 15.43 7.32
CA SER A 31 1.40 14.08 6.83
C SER A 31 1.90 14.08 5.39
N GLU A 32 1.33 14.90 4.50
CA GLU A 32 1.78 15.02 3.11
C GLU A 32 3.25 15.46 2.99
N TYR A 33 3.68 16.42 3.82
CA TYR A 33 5.08 16.86 3.87
C TYR A 33 5.99 15.73 4.39
N GLU A 34 5.65 15.14 5.54
CA GLU A 34 6.49 14.14 6.20
C GLU A 34 6.59 12.84 5.41
N PHE A 35 5.47 12.33 4.88
CA PHE A 35 5.48 11.11 4.06
C PHE A 35 6.17 11.33 2.72
N SER A 36 6.06 12.52 2.09
CA SER A 36 6.84 12.82 0.89
C SER A 36 8.34 12.77 1.20
N LYS A 37 8.77 13.41 2.29
CA LYS A 37 10.16 13.39 2.74
C LYS A 37 10.64 11.96 3.00
N TYR A 38 9.81 11.15 3.67
CA TYR A 38 10.12 9.76 3.93
C TYR A 38 10.27 8.93 2.66
N ASN A 39 9.25 8.94 1.80
CA ASN A 39 9.18 8.10 0.61
C ASN A 39 10.31 8.42 -0.38
N PHE A 40 10.56 9.69 -0.65
CA PHE A 40 11.50 10.11 -1.69
C PHE A 40 12.95 10.19 -1.21
N GLU A 41 13.18 10.45 0.09
CA GLU A 41 14.51 10.84 0.55
C GLU A 41 15.05 9.98 1.70
N VAL A 42 14.22 9.64 2.69
CA VAL A 42 14.70 9.08 3.97
C VAL A 42 14.60 7.56 4.05
N SER A 43 13.60 6.95 3.42
CA SER A 43 13.34 5.52 3.57
C SER A 43 14.55 4.64 3.25
N ASP A 44 14.80 3.64 4.10
CA ASP A 44 15.94 2.74 3.98
C ASP A 44 15.64 1.65 2.97
N VAL A 45 16.33 1.72 1.83
CA VAL A 45 16.15 0.78 0.71
C VAL A 45 16.45 -0.67 1.11
N LYS A 46 17.42 -0.92 2.00
CA LYS A 46 17.77 -2.27 2.41
C LYS A 46 16.65 -2.88 3.26
N ILE A 47 16.15 -2.13 4.23
CA ILE A 47 15.02 -2.56 5.08
C ILE A 47 13.78 -2.81 4.22
N LEU A 48 13.46 -1.92 3.28
CA LEU A 48 12.31 -2.10 2.39
C LEU A 48 12.47 -3.34 1.48
N ASN A 49 13.67 -3.63 0.99
CA ASN A 49 13.93 -4.86 0.24
C ASN A 49 13.70 -6.11 1.09
N GLU A 50 14.23 -6.12 2.31
CA GLU A 50 14.03 -7.23 3.25
C GLU A 50 12.55 -7.39 3.62
N GLN A 51 11.82 -6.28 3.82
CA GLN A 51 10.38 -6.30 4.07
C GLN A 51 9.60 -6.88 2.90
N PHE A 52 9.95 -6.52 1.65
CA PHE A 52 9.31 -7.09 0.47
C PHE A 52 9.53 -8.61 0.41
N GLU A 53 10.77 -9.05 0.53
CA GLU A 53 11.14 -10.46 0.43
C GLU A 53 10.54 -11.30 1.57
N ASN A 54 10.50 -10.77 2.78
CA ASN A 54 9.85 -11.42 3.92
C ASN A 54 8.33 -11.49 3.73
N SER A 55 7.70 -10.41 3.24
CA SER A 55 6.27 -10.40 2.95
C SER A 55 5.90 -11.40 1.85
N TYR A 56 6.73 -11.49 0.81
CA TYR A 56 6.55 -12.46 -0.27
C TYR A 56 6.64 -13.91 0.24
N LYS A 57 7.67 -14.23 1.05
CA LYS A 57 7.83 -15.56 1.63
C LYS A 57 6.69 -15.92 2.58
N GLU A 58 6.33 -15.00 3.47
CA GLU A 58 5.29 -15.27 4.46
C GLU A 58 3.91 -15.40 3.82
N CYS A 59 3.60 -14.60 2.80
CA CYS A 59 2.41 -14.79 1.98
C CYS A 59 2.34 -16.22 1.42
N LYS A 60 3.46 -16.76 0.90
CA LYS A 60 3.50 -18.13 0.37
C LYS A 60 3.36 -19.19 1.46
N ASN A 61 4.05 -19.03 2.59
CA ASN A 61 3.92 -19.93 3.74
C ASN A 61 2.47 -20.06 4.21
N ILE A 62 1.75 -18.94 4.30
CA ILE A 62 0.36 -18.92 4.74
C ILE A 62 -0.57 -19.56 3.69
N LEU A 63 -0.29 -19.35 2.40
CA LEU A 63 -1.04 -19.99 1.30
C LEU A 63 -0.87 -21.51 1.30
N GLU A 64 0.30 -22.02 1.69
CA GLU A 64 0.54 -23.47 1.87
C GLU A 64 -0.36 -24.07 2.96
N GLN A 65 -0.79 -23.25 3.94
CA GLN A 65 -1.77 -23.64 4.97
C GLN A 65 -3.23 -23.43 4.54
N GLY A 66 -3.47 -22.97 3.31
CA GLY A 66 -4.82 -22.71 2.79
C GLY A 66 -5.50 -21.46 3.37
N LEU A 67 -4.76 -20.55 4.01
CA LEU A 67 -5.34 -19.39 4.70
C LEU A 67 -5.27 -18.12 3.84
N ALA A 68 -6.18 -17.97 2.88
CA ALA A 68 -6.12 -16.87 1.90
C ALA A 68 -6.18 -15.45 2.49
N LEU A 69 -6.97 -15.23 3.54
CA LEU A 69 -7.18 -13.90 4.11
C LEU A 69 -5.91 -13.32 4.76
N PRO A 70 -5.24 -14.00 5.72
CA PRO A 70 -3.98 -13.51 6.26
C PRO A 70 -2.86 -13.48 5.22
N ALA A 71 -2.87 -14.37 4.23
CA ALA A 71 -1.92 -14.30 3.12
C ALA A 71 -2.08 -13.00 2.33
N TYR A 72 -3.32 -12.57 2.09
CA TYR A 72 -3.59 -11.38 1.30
C TYR A 72 -3.11 -10.08 1.98
N ASP A 73 -3.10 -10.01 3.32
CA ASP A 73 -2.48 -8.89 4.05
C ASP A 73 -0.98 -8.76 3.70
N TYR A 74 -0.26 -9.89 3.62
CA TYR A 74 1.15 -9.88 3.20
C TYR A 74 1.33 -9.59 1.71
N CYS A 75 0.39 -9.99 0.85
CA CYS A 75 0.36 -9.56 -0.55
C CYS A 75 0.22 -8.03 -0.66
N MET A 76 -0.67 -7.43 0.14
CA MET A 76 -0.87 -5.97 0.19
C MET A 76 0.38 -5.26 0.73
N LEU A 77 1.02 -5.80 1.77
CA LEU A 77 2.26 -5.25 2.31
C LEU A 77 3.40 -5.32 1.29
N ALA A 78 3.53 -6.41 0.55
CA ALA A 78 4.50 -6.53 -0.54
C ALA A 78 4.26 -5.49 -1.63
N ALA A 79 3.01 -5.31 -2.06
CA ALA A 79 2.64 -4.31 -3.07
C ALA A 79 2.90 -2.87 -2.59
N HIS A 80 2.58 -2.54 -1.35
CA HIS A 80 2.87 -1.22 -0.77
C HIS A 80 4.39 -0.99 -0.64
N THR A 81 5.14 -1.99 -0.17
CA THR A 81 6.59 -1.90 -0.03
C THR A 81 7.27 -1.69 -1.39
N PHE A 82 6.76 -2.33 -2.44
CA PHE A 82 7.18 -2.05 -3.81
C PHE A 82 6.97 -0.58 -4.19
N ASN A 83 5.80 0.01 -3.89
CA ASN A 83 5.54 1.42 -4.18
C ASN A 83 6.51 2.36 -3.44
N LEU A 84 6.87 2.03 -2.20
CA LEU A 84 7.87 2.79 -1.43
C LEU A 84 9.25 2.74 -2.10
N LEU A 85 9.70 1.54 -2.49
CA LEU A 85 10.95 1.35 -3.21
C LEU A 85 10.95 2.07 -4.57
N ASP A 86 9.82 2.07 -5.28
CA ASP A 86 9.68 2.73 -6.57
C ASP A 86 9.73 4.26 -6.42
N ALA A 87 8.99 4.82 -5.45
CA ALA A 87 9.05 6.24 -5.11
C ALA A 87 10.46 6.67 -4.70
N ARG A 88 11.18 5.81 -3.97
CA ARG A 88 12.56 6.07 -3.54
C ARG A 88 13.55 6.14 -4.70
N GLY A 89 13.16 5.73 -5.91
CA GLY A 89 14.01 5.67 -7.10
C GLY A 89 15.04 4.53 -7.05
N ALA A 90 14.80 3.53 -6.20
CA ALA A 90 15.76 2.46 -5.92
C ALA A 90 15.60 1.24 -6.85
N ILE A 91 14.59 1.23 -7.72
CA ILE A 91 14.25 0.11 -8.59
C ILE A 91 14.64 0.42 -10.05
N SER A 92 15.49 -0.42 -10.64
CA SER A 92 15.74 -0.41 -12.09
C SER A 92 14.56 -0.99 -12.88
N VAL A 93 14.47 -0.69 -14.18
CA VAL A 93 13.41 -1.23 -15.06
C VAL A 93 13.33 -2.77 -15.00
N ALA A 94 14.48 -3.45 -14.97
CA ALA A 94 14.54 -4.91 -14.86
C ALA A 94 14.01 -5.41 -13.50
N GLN A 95 14.41 -4.78 -12.39
CA GLN A 95 13.90 -5.14 -11.07
C GLN A 95 12.39 -4.86 -10.95
N ARG A 96 11.90 -3.77 -11.54
CA ARG A 96 10.45 -3.45 -11.54
C ARG A 96 9.63 -4.58 -12.15
N GLN A 97 10.13 -5.23 -13.20
CA GLN A 97 9.46 -6.38 -13.81
C GLN A 97 9.43 -7.59 -12.86
N ASP A 98 10.54 -7.87 -12.15
CA ASP A 98 10.60 -8.97 -11.17
C ASP A 98 9.60 -8.76 -10.01
N TYR A 99 9.58 -7.57 -9.40
CA TYR A 99 8.61 -7.26 -8.34
C TYR A 99 7.17 -7.42 -8.81
N MET A 100 6.83 -6.92 -10.00
CA MET A 100 5.47 -7.03 -10.55
C MET A 100 5.07 -8.47 -10.84
N LEU A 101 6.00 -9.32 -11.31
CA LEU A 101 5.76 -10.74 -11.50
C LEU A 101 5.49 -11.44 -10.16
N LYS A 102 6.30 -11.16 -9.13
CA LYS A 102 6.10 -11.69 -7.77
C LYS A 102 4.76 -11.26 -7.17
N ILE A 103 4.41 -9.97 -7.24
CA ILE A 103 3.11 -9.46 -6.74
C ILE A 103 1.94 -10.11 -7.49
N ARG A 104 2.07 -10.30 -8.81
CA ARG A 104 1.08 -11.00 -9.63
C ARG A 104 0.94 -12.47 -9.22
N GLU A 105 2.04 -13.16 -8.94
CA GLU A 105 2.02 -14.54 -8.41
C GLU A 105 1.25 -14.60 -7.08
N LEU A 106 1.59 -13.75 -6.11
CA LEU A 106 0.93 -13.74 -4.79
C LEU A 106 -0.57 -13.50 -4.91
N SER A 107 -0.96 -12.43 -5.61
CA SER A 107 -2.37 -12.05 -5.76
C SER A 107 -3.19 -13.13 -6.48
N LYS A 108 -2.63 -13.79 -7.50
CA LYS A 108 -3.27 -14.94 -8.16
C LYS A 108 -3.46 -16.11 -7.20
N ASN A 109 -2.42 -16.49 -6.46
CA ASN A 109 -2.49 -17.61 -5.53
C ASN A 109 -3.47 -17.31 -4.38
N CYS A 110 -3.49 -16.09 -3.85
CA CYS A 110 -4.50 -15.65 -2.88
C CYS A 110 -5.92 -15.82 -3.41
N ALA A 111 -6.18 -15.40 -4.66
CA ALA A 111 -7.50 -15.54 -5.27
C ALA A 111 -7.88 -17.00 -5.51
N GLU A 112 -6.93 -17.84 -5.94
CA GLU A 112 -7.14 -19.27 -6.19
C GLU A 112 -7.47 -20.02 -4.89
N ILE A 113 -6.73 -19.78 -3.80
CA ILE A 113 -7.01 -20.37 -2.49
C ILE A 113 -8.32 -19.84 -1.91
N TYR A 114 -8.57 -18.53 -2.00
CA TYR A 114 -9.84 -17.94 -1.53
C TYR A 114 -11.03 -18.60 -2.22
N LYS A 115 -10.98 -18.72 -3.55
CA LYS A 115 -12.04 -19.34 -4.35
C LYS A 115 -12.22 -20.83 -4.01
N LYS A 116 -11.12 -21.56 -3.80
CA LYS A 116 -11.17 -22.97 -3.38
C LYS A 116 -11.93 -23.10 -2.06
N ASN A 117 -11.58 -22.28 -1.06
CA ASN A 117 -12.18 -22.35 0.27
C ASN A 117 -13.68 -22.01 0.25
N LEU A 118 -14.13 -21.08 -0.60
CA LEU A 118 -15.56 -20.77 -0.74
C LEU A 118 -16.39 -22.02 -1.08
N ASN A 119 -15.90 -22.83 -2.03
CA ASN A 119 -16.58 -24.05 -2.47
C ASN A 119 -16.48 -25.22 -1.46
N GLU A 120 -15.54 -25.19 -0.51
CA GLU A 120 -15.42 -26.22 0.55
C GLU A 120 -16.35 -25.94 1.75
N THR A 121 -16.88 -24.72 1.84
CA THR A 121 -17.88 -24.31 2.84
C THR A 121 -19.33 -24.51 2.41
N GLU A 122 -19.59 -24.92 1.16
CA GLU A 122 -20.91 -25.34 0.66
C GLU A 122 -21.11 -26.86 0.79
#